data_AF-A0A3D0WYD5-F1
#
_entry.id   AF-A0A3D0WYD5-F1
#
_cell.length_a   1.000
_cell.length_b   1.000
_cell.length_c   1.000
_cell.angle_alpha   90.00
_cell.angle_beta   90.00
_cell.angle_gamma   90.00
#
_symmetry.space_group_name_H-M   'P 1'
#
loop_
_entity.id
_entity.type
_entity.pdbx_description
1 polymer ?
#
loop_
_entity_poly.entity_id
_entity_poly.type
_entity_poly.pdbx_seq_one_letter_code
_entity_poly.pdbx_strand_id
1 'polypeptide(L)'
;MSSVPELFGSLVFNDSVMKARLPKSAYKALRETRELGKPLDPKVADAVAAAMKEWALEKGATHFTHWFQPMTGITAEKHDSFITPVEDGKVLMEFSGKELIKGEPDASSFPSGGLRATFEARGYTAWDPTSNAFIKGKSLCIPTAFCSYGGEALDKKTPLLRSMDALNKQALRILRLFGNTKAKRVITTVGPEQEYFLIDKSMYEKRKDLVYTGRT
;
A
#
# COMPACT_ATOMS: atom_id res chain seq x y z
N MET A 1 -9.51 29.04 -8.39
CA MET A 1 -8.64 28.45 -7.36
C MET A 1 -9.36 27.25 -6.80
N SER A 2 -8.69 26.11 -6.68
CA SER A 2 -9.28 24.93 -6.04
C SER A 2 -9.40 25.19 -4.53
N SER A 3 -10.55 24.85 -3.95
CA SER A 3 -10.75 24.98 -2.50
C SER A 3 -10.00 23.89 -1.72
N VAL A 4 -9.67 24.11 -0.45
CA VAL A 4 -9.03 23.08 0.39
C VAL A 4 -9.84 21.77 0.41
N PRO A 5 -11.18 21.78 0.53
CA PRO A 5 -12.00 20.57 0.41
C PRO A 5 -11.86 19.85 -0.93
N GLU A 6 -11.65 20.57 -2.03
CA GLU A 6 -11.43 19.95 -3.35
C GLU A 6 -10.04 19.32 -3.50
N LEU A 7 -9.02 19.90 -2.84
CA LEU A 7 -7.65 19.41 -2.91
C LEU A 7 -7.42 18.20 -1.99
N PHE A 8 -8.03 18.21 -0.80
CA PHE A 8 -7.85 17.17 0.20
C PHE A 8 -8.30 15.80 -0.31
N GLY A 9 -7.39 14.83 -0.33
CA GLY A 9 -7.68 13.47 -0.81
C GLY A 9 -7.95 13.34 -2.31
N SER A 10 -7.70 14.40 -3.10
CA SER A 10 -7.95 14.42 -4.55
C SER A 10 -7.09 13.42 -5.37
N LEU A 11 -5.95 13.03 -4.82
CA LEU A 11 -5.02 12.03 -5.37
C LEU A 11 -5.07 10.70 -4.60
N VAL A 12 -6.18 10.42 -3.91
CA VAL A 12 -6.40 9.18 -3.17
C VAL A 12 -7.62 8.47 -3.74
N PHE A 13 -7.49 7.18 -4.05
CA PHE A 13 -8.60 6.32 -4.44
C PHE A 13 -9.42 5.96 -3.19
N ASN A 14 -10.13 6.95 -2.66
CA ASN A 14 -10.87 6.89 -1.39
C ASN A 14 -12.27 6.27 -1.57
N ASP A 15 -13.02 6.12 -0.47
CA ASP A 15 -14.35 5.51 -0.48
C ASP A 15 -15.34 6.20 -1.43
N SER A 16 -15.31 7.54 -1.51
CA SER A 16 -16.16 8.31 -2.43
C SER A 16 -15.85 8.00 -3.88
N VAL A 17 -14.55 7.92 -4.24
CA VAL A 17 -14.11 7.55 -5.59
C VAL A 17 -14.48 6.10 -5.90
N MET A 18 -14.24 5.18 -4.97
CA MET A 18 -14.63 3.77 -5.11
C MET A 18 -16.14 3.63 -5.35
N LYS A 19 -16.97 4.33 -4.58
CA LYS A 19 -18.43 4.27 -4.69
C LYS A 19 -18.94 4.84 -6.01
N ALA A 20 -18.28 5.85 -6.55
CA ALA A 20 -18.65 6.47 -7.82
C ALA A 20 -18.25 5.62 -9.04
N ARG A 21 -17.14 4.88 -8.96
CA ARG A 21 -16.56 4.15 -10.11
C ARG A 21 -16.86 2.66 -10.13
N LEU A 22 -16.97 2.02 -8.97
CA LEU A 22 -17.15 0.57 -8.91
C LEU A 22 -18.62 0.18 -9.08
N PRO A 23 -18.89 -0.97 -9.74
CA PRO A 23 -20.20 -1.59 -9.69
C PRO A 23 -20.65 -1.80 -8.23
N LYS A 24 -21.95 -1.62 -7.97
CA LYS A 24 -22.53 -1.71 -6.61
C LYS A 24 -22.16 -3.00 -5.87
N SER A 25 -22.11 -4.12 -6.59
CA SER A 25 -21.69 -5.43 -6.05
C SER A 25 -20.22 -5.45 -5.66
N ALA A 26 -19.33 -4.97 -6.54
CA ALA A 26 -17.89 -4.90 -6.29
C ALA A 26 -17.56 -3.95 -5.13
N TYR A 27 -18.17 -2.77 -5.08
CA TYR A 27 -18.01 -1.82 -3.97
C TYR A 27 -18.42 -2.45 -2.62
N LYS A 28 -19.58 -3.11 -2.58
CA LYS A 28 -20.06 -3.78 -1.37
C LYS A 28 -19.10 -4.89 -0.92
N ALA A 29 -18.64 -5.74 -1.84
CA ALA A 29 -17.71 -6.82 -1.53
C ALA A 29 -16.34 -6.30 -1.04
N LEU A 30 -15.82 -5.24 -1.67
CA LEU A 30 -14.60 -4.58 -1.24
C LEU A 30 -14.76 -3.97 0.16
N ARG A 31 -15.90 -3.32 0.43
CA ARG A 31 -16.19 -2.75 1.75
C ARG A 31 -16.25 -3.83 2.84
N GLU A 32 -16.90 -4.96 2.57
CA GLU A 32 -16.92 -6.10 3.49
C GLU A 32 -15.52 -6.67 3.73
N THR A 33 -14.66 -6.72 2.71
CA THR A 33 -13.24 -7.11 2.83
C THR A 33 -12.51 -6.19 3.81
N ARG A 34 -12.69 -4.86 3.67
CA ARG A 34 -12.02 -3.85 4.51
C ARG A 34 -12.51 -3.84 5.96
N GLU A 35 -13.83 -3.89 6.15
CA GLU A 35 -14.45 -3.73 7.47
C GLU A 35 -14.45 -5.04 8.28
N LEU A 36 -14.68 -6.18 7.61
CA LEU A 36 -14.88 -7.48 8.24
C LEU A 36 -13.71 -8.45 8.05
N GLY A 37 -12.70 -8.09 7.24
CA GLY A 37 -11.55 -8.97 6.97
C GLY A 37 -11.90 -10.20 6.15
N LYS A 38 -12.99 -10.15 5.35
CA LYS A 38 -13.34 -11.24 4.43
C LYS A 38 -12.28 -11.35 3.32
N PRO A 39 -12.01 -12.55 2.77
CA PRO A 39 -11.19 -12.69 1.58
C PRO A 39 -11.78 -11.91 0.40
N LEU A 40 -10.90 -11.30 -0.42
CA LEU A 40 -11.29 -10.60 -1.63
C LEU A 40 -11.57 -11.61 -2.76
N ASP A 41 -12.75 -11.52 -3.38
CA ASP A 41 -13.07 -12.28 -4.58
C ASP A 41 -12.21 -11.79 -5.77
N PRO A 42 -11.49 -12.68 -6.49
CA PRO A 42 -10.71 -12.31 -7.67
C PRO A 42 -11.49 -11.47 -8.71
N LYS A 43 -12.79 -11.75 -8.91
CA LYS A 43 -13.61 -10.97 -9.85
C LYS A 43 -13.81 -9.53 -9.38
N VAL A 44 -13.86 -9.31 -8.07
CA VAL A 44 -13.91 -7.97 -7.48
C VAL A 44 -12.57 -7.27 -7.68
N ALA A 45 -11.46 -7.99 -7.57
CA ALA A 45 -10.13 -7.43 -7.80
C ALA A 45 -9.94 -6.94 -9.24
N ASP A 46 -10.42 -7.67 -10.26
CA ASP A 46 -10.36 -7.21 -11.65
C ASP A 46 -11.16 -5.92 -11.88
N ALA A 47 -12.38 -5.85 -11.32
CA ALA A 47 -13.20 -4.65 -11.38
C ALA A 47 -12.53 -3.45 -10.68
N VAL A 48 -11.88 -3.69 -9.54
CA VAL A 48 -11.16 -2.65 -8.80
C VAL A 48 -9.90 -2.21 -9.55
N ALA A 49 -9.13 -3.13 -10.12
CA ALA A 49 -7.94 -2.82 -10.89
C ALA A 49 -8.28 -1.96 -12.11
N ALA A 50 -9.32 -2.34 -12.87
CA ALA A 50 -9.80 -1.55 -14.01
C ALA A 50 -10.16 -0.11 -13.59
N ALA A 51 -10.97 0.04 -12.53
CA ALA A 51 -11.38 1.35 -12.03
C ALA A 51 -10.20 2.17 -11.46
N MET A 52 -9.25 1.54 -10.77
CA MET A 52 -8.03 2.19 -10.26
C MET A 52 -7.15 2.68 -11.40
N LYS A 53 -6.98 1.87 -12.45
CA LYS A 53 -6.21 2.22 -13.64
C LYS A 53 -6.82 3.43 -14.35
N GLU A 54 -8.11 3.37 -14.68
CA GLU A 54 -8.79 4.48 -15.36
C GLU A 54 -8.70 5.78 -14.55
N TRP A 55 -8.99 5.70 -13.25
CA TRP A 55 -8.84 6.84 -12.35
C TRP A 55 -7.40 7.38 -12.32
N ALA A 56 -6.39 6.50 -12.31
CA ALA A 56 -4.99 6.91 -12.28
C ALA A 56 -4.55 7.57 -13.60
N LEU A 57 -4.98 7.02 -14.74
CA LEU A 57 -4.71 7.58 -16.07
C LEU A 57 -5.33 8.97 -16.24
N GLU A 58 -6.57 9.17 -15.77
CA GLU A 58 -7.22 10.49 -15.78
C GLU A 58 -6.46 11.54 -14.96
N LYS A 59 -5.73 11.09 -13.94
CA LYS A 59 -4.86 11.94 -13.10
C LYS A 59 -3.43 12.05 -13.65
N GLY A 60 -3.15 11.48 -14.83
CA GLY A 60 -1.86 11.57 -15.51
C GLY A 60 -0.80 10.59 -15.01
N ALA A 61 -1.18 9.55 -14.25
CA ALA A 61 -0.26 8.48 -13.90
C ALA A 61 0.08 7.64 -15.14
N THR A 62 1.34 7.22 -15.24
CA THR A 62 1.84 6.37 -16.34
C THR A 62 2.36 5.03 -15.85
N HIS A 63 2.57 4.90 -14.53
CA HIS A 63 3.09 3.72 -13.88
C HIS A 63 2.22 3.34 -12.68
N PHE A 64 2.39 2.12 -12.20
CA PHE A 64 1.95 1.70 -10.88
C PHE A 64 3.11 1.10 -10.09
N THR A 65 2.95 1.03 -8.77
CA THR A 65 3.94 0.43 -7.90
C THR A 65 3.27 -0.18 -6.68
N HIS A 66 3.74 -1.37 -6.30
CA HIS A 66 3.47 -1.93 -4.97
C HIS A 66 4.31 -1.17 -3.95
N TRP A 67 3.63 -0.40 -3.11
CA TRP A 67 4.23 0.52 -2.14
C TRP A 67 4.27 -0.15 -0.76
N PHE A 68 5.46 -0.45 -0.25
CA PHE A 68 5.63 -1.14 1.03
C PHE A 68 6.86 -0.66 1.80
N GLN A 69 6.91 -0.99 3.10
CA GLN A 69 8.02 -0.64 3.99
C GLN A 69 8.74 -1.91 4.46
N PRO A 70 9.82 -2.33 3.79
CA PRO A 70 10.64 -3.45 4.24
C PRO A 70 11.33 -3.16 5.60
N MET A 71 11.90 -4.21 6.19
CA MET A 71 12.62 -4.12 7.48
C MET A 71 13.83 -3.17 7.46
N THR A 72 14.31 -2.75 6.29
CA THR A 72 15.41 -1.77 6.12
C THR A 72 15.04 -0.35 6.51
N GLY A 73 13.74 -0.07 6.71
CA GLY A 73 13.27 1.21 7.23
C GLY A 73 13.03 2.30 6.19
N ILE A 74 13.33 2.07 4.91
CA ILE A 74 12.98 2.97 3.80
C ILE A 74 11.87 2.32 2.98
N THR A 75 10.92 3.12 2.50
CA THR A 75 9.89 2.66 1.58
C THR A 75 10.51 2.10 0.30
N ALA A 76 10.05 0.93 -0.11
CA ALA A 76 10.37 0.33 -1.39
C ALA A 76 9.26 0.60 -2.42
N GLU A 77 9.67 0.95 -3.63
CA GLU A 77 8.79 1.17 -4.77
C GLU A 77 9.48 0.56 -6.00
N LYS A 78 8.81 -0.36 -6.70
CA LYS A 78 9.19 -0.79 -8.06
C LYS A 78 8.13 -0.26 -9.03
N HIS A 79 8.54 0.57 -9.98
CA HIS A 79 7.62 1.24 -10.89
C HIS A 79 7.49 0.41 -12.17
N ASP A 80 6.30 -0.15 -12.38
CA ASP A 80 5.94 -0.88 -13.58
C ASP A 80 5.01 -0.01 -14.44
N SER A 81 5.19 -0.02 -15.76
CA SER A 81 4.34 0.75 -16.67
C SER A 81 3.00 0.04 -16.86
N PHE A 82 1.93 0.81 -17.09
CA PHE A 82 0.66 0.24 -17.58
C PHE A 82 0.75 -0.27 -19.03
N ILE A 83 1.84 0.00 -19.75
CA ILE A 83 1.99 -0.35 -21.16
C ILE A 83 2.17 -1.85 -21.35
N THR A 84 1.27 -2.45 -22.14
CA THR A 84 1.43 -3.78 -22.74
C THR A 84 1.57 -3.63 -24.26
N PRO A 85 2.69 -4.07 -24.86
CA PRO A 85 2.83 -4.12 -26.32
C PRO A 85 1.83 -5.10 -26.92
N VAL A 86 1.20 -4.72 -28.03
CA VAL A 86 0.33 -5.61 -28.82
C VAL A 86 0.90 -5.83 -30.22
N GLU A 87 0.37 -6.84 -30.92
CA GLU A 87 0.62 -7.05 -32.33
C GLU A 87 0.32 -5.76 -33.12
N ASP A 88 1.02 -5.54 -34.23
CA ASP A 88 0.99 -4.31 -35.07
C ASP A 88 1.69 -3.06 -34.51
N GLY A 89 2.55 -3.19 -33.49
CA GLY A 89 3.37 -2.08 -33.00
C GLY A 89 2.59 -1.01 -32.23
N LYS A 90 1.37 -1.34 -31.78
CA LYS A 90 0.56 -0.50 -30.89
C LYS A 90 0.81 -0.89 -29.43
N VAL A 91 0.33 -0.04 -28.53
CA VAL A 91 0.39 -0.27 -27.08
C VAL A 91 -1.01 -0.16 -26.49
N LEU A 92 -1.30 -1.02 -25.52
CA LEU A 92 -2.48 -0.93 -24.68
C LEU A 92 -2.08 -0.59 -23.25
N MET A 93 -2.99 0.03 -22.50
CA MET A 93 -2.81 0.33 -21.08
C MET A 93 -3.58 -0.70 -20.27
N GLU A 94 -2.88 -1.63 -19.62
CA GLU A 94 -3.46 -2.74 -18.87
C GLU A 94 -3.06 -2.69 -17.40
N PHE A 95 -3.96 -3.20 -16.56
CA PHE A 95 -3.73 -3.41 -15.14
C PHE A 95 -4.79 -4.40 -14.65
N SER A 96 -4.34 -5.58 -14.26
CA SER A 96 -5.22 -6.70 -13.91
C SER A 96 -5.44 -6.83 -12.40
N GLY A 97 -6.52 -7.51 -11.99
CA GLY A 97 -6.75 -7.85 -10.59
C GLY A 97 -5.65 -8.75 -10.02
N LYS A 98 -5.01 -9.56 -10.86
CA LYS A 98 -3.85 -10.38 -10.50
C LYS A 98 -2.67 -9.50 -10.07
N GLU A 99 -2.32 -8.50 -10.87
CA GLU A 99 -1.24 -7.54 -10.57
C GLU A 99 -1.59 -6.64 -9.38
N LEU A 100 -2.87 -6.33 -9.18
CA LEU A 100 -3.35 -5.62 -8.00
C LEU A 100 -3.16 -6.46 -6.73
N ILE A 101 -3.67 -7.70 -6.70
CA ILE A 101 -3.62 -8.54 -5.50
C ILE A 101 -2.18 -8.89 -5.12
N LYS A 102 -1.37 -9.27 -6.11
CA LYS A 102 -0.04 -9.82 -5.89
C LYS A 102 0.97 -9.22 -6.85
N GLY A 103 2.03 -8.64 -6.29
CA GLY A 103 3.22 -8.27 -7.04
C GLY A 103 4.36 -9.25 -6.77
N GLU A 104 5.25 -9.38 -7.74
CA GLU A 104 6.50 -10.13 -7.63
C GLU A 104 7.66 -9.13 -7.76
N PRO A 105 7.97 -8.35 -6.69
CA PRO A 105 9.16 -7.54 -6.71
C PRO A 105 10.39 -8.44 -6.75
N ASP A 106 11.40 -8.06 -7.53
CA ASP A 106 12.72 -8.67 -7.37
C ASP A 106 13.24 -8.35 -5.97
N ALA A 107 13.26 -9.36 -5.12
CA ALA A 107 13.59 -9.24 -3.72
C ALA A 107 15.03 -9.66 -3.39
N SER A 108 15.84 -9.97 -4.42
CA SER A 108 17.27 -10.24 -4.28
C SER A 108 18.05 -9.11 -3.62
N SER A 109 17.58 -7.87 -3.76
CA SER A 109 18.22 -6.67 -3.22
C SER A 109 17.78 -6.33 -1.79
N PHE A 110 16.81 -7.04 -1.20
CA PHE A 110 16.38 -6.77 0.18
C PHE A 110 17.17 -7.59 1.20
N PRO A 111 17.62 -7.00 2.32
CA PRO A 111 18.33 -7.70 3.38
C PRO A 111 17.53 -8.88 3.90
N SER A 112 18.13 -10.06 3.83
CA SER A 112 17.55 -11.33 4.29
C SER A 112 17.89 -11.66 5.75
N GLY A 113 18.65 -10.79 6.44
CA GLY A 113 19.14 -11.07 7.80
C GLY A 113 20.06 -12.29 7.89
N GLY A 114 20.68 -12.71 6.79
CA GLY A 114 21.53 -13.91 6.73
C GLY A 114 20.75 -15.23 6.67
N LEU A 115 19.42 -15.18 6.58
CA LEU A 115 18.56 -16.37 6.63
C LEU A 115 18.39 -17.07 5.27
N ARG A 116 18.91 -16.54 4.15
CA ARG A 116 18.62 -17.07 2.80
C ARG A 116 19.76 -16.94 1.79
N ALA A 117 19.81 -17.89 0.85
CA ALA A 117 20.59 -17.82 -0.38
C ALA A 117 19.88 -16.96 -1.45
N THR A 118 20.63 -16.36 -2.37
CA THR A 118 20.11 -15.44 -3.42
C THR A 118 19.04 -16.06 -4.32
N PHE A 119 19.06 -17.38 -4.56
CA PHE A 119 18.04 -18.06 -5.36
C PHE A 119 16.68 -18.20 -4.64
N GLU A 120 16.66 -18.11 -3.30
CA GLU A 120 15.46 -18.12 -2.46
C GLU A 120 14.99 -16.70 -2.10
N ALA A 121 15.65 -15.67 -2.63
CA ALA A 121 15.33 -14.28 -2.37
C ALA A 121 14.08 -13.79 -3.11
N ARG A 122 13.18 -14.70 -3.52
CA ARG A 122 11.85 -14.32 -4.02
C ARG A 122 11.02 -13.77 -2.88
N GLY A 123 10.40 -12.62 -3.14
CA GLY A 123 9.48 -11.97 -2.22
C GLY A 123 8.19 -11.64 -2.97
N TYR A 124 7.11 -11.52 -2.21
CA TYR A 124 5.77 -11.30 -2.74
C TYR A 124 5.16 -10.11 -2.03
N THR A 125 4.55 -9.22 -2.80
CA THR A 125 3.68 -8.19 -2.24
C THR A 125 2.24 -8.66 -2.28
N ALA A 126 1.49 -8.34 -1.24
CA ALA A 126 0.05 -8.59 -1.16
C ALA A 126 -0.65 -7.27 -0.88
N TRP A 127 -1.61 -6.89 -1.73
CA TRP A 127 -2.35 -5.65 -1.54
C TRP A 127 -3.14 -5.65 -0.24
N ASP A 128 -3.01 -4.55 0.52
CA ASP A 128 -3.84 -4.29 1.69
C ASP A 128 -4.98 -3.32 1.31
N PRO A 129 -6.23 -3.82 1.16
CA PRO A 129 -7.36 -2.98 0.82
C PRO A 129 -7.79 -2.04 1.95
N THR A 130 -7.29 -2.22 3.19
CA THR A 130 -7.61 -1.31 4.30
C THR A 130 -6.96 0.07 4.11
N SER A 131 -5.83 0.12 3.40
CA SER A 131 -5.11 1.34 3.04
C SER A 131 -5.46 1.75 1.61
N ASN A 132 -5.92 3.00 1.41
CA ASN A 132 -6.31 3.46 0.06
C ASN A 132 -5.08 3.60 -0.85
N ALA A 133 -5.22 3.19 -2.11
CA ALA A 133 -4.25 3.53 -3.15
C ALA A 133 -4.23 5.04 -3.40
N PHE A 134 -3.08 5.58 -3.82
CA PHE A 134 -2.89 7.01 -4.02
C PHE A 134 -1.91 7.27 -5.17
N ILE A 135 -1.91 8.49 -5.68
CA ILE A 135 -0.97 8.90 -6.74
C ILE A 135 0.12 9.78 -6.13
N LYS A 136 1.36 9.42 -6.43
CA LYS A 136 2.55 10.20 -6.07
C LYS A 136 3.38 10.41 -7.32
N GLY A 137 3.61 11.68 -7.68
CA GLY A 137 4.21 12.00 -8.98
C GLY A 137 3.35 11.50 -10.12
N LYS A 138 3.88 10.60 -10.96
CA LYS A 138 3.17 9.97 -12.09
C LYS A 138 2.90 8.48 -11.87
N SER A 139 2.87 8.03 -10.62
CA SER A 139 2.73 6.61 -10.29
C SER A 139 1.56 6.35 -9.35
N LEU A 140 0.75 5.34 -9.66
CA LEU A 140 -0.25 4.76 -8.77
C LEU A 140 0.45 3.91 -7.71
N CYS A 141 0.45 4.36 -6.46
CA CYS A 141 1.01 3.65 -5.33
C CYS A 141 -0.07 2.77 -4.67
N ILE A 142 0.19 1.47 -4.61
CA ILE A 142 -0.71 0.44 -4.07
C ILE A 142 -0.12 -0.03 -2.74
N PRO A 143 -0.70 0.35 -1.58
CA PRO A 143 -0.18 -0.06 -0.28
C PRO A 143 -0.23 -1.57 -0.10
N THR A 144 0.92 -2.19 0.15
CA THR A 144 1.04 -3.64 0.20
C THR A 144 1.81 -4.11 1.43
N ALA A 145 1.53 -5.34 1.82
CA ALA A 145 2.38 -6.10 2.71
C ALA A 145 3.44 -6.85 1.89
N PHE A 146 4.62 -7.09 2.46
CA PHE A 146 5.71 -7.80 1.79
C PHE A 146 6.17 -9.00 2.62
N CYS A 147 6.12 -10.18 1.99
CA CYS A 147 6.51 -11.45 2.58
C CYS A 147 7.50 -12.19 1.70
N SER A 148 8.18 -13.17 2.29
CA SER A 148 9.05 -14.08 1.58
C SER A 148 8.30 -15.16 0.82
N TYR A 149 9.06 -15.94 0.04
CA TYR A 149 8.60 -17.22 -0.48
C TYR A 149 8.07 -18.17 0.61
N GLY A 150 8.71 -18.24 1.78
CA GLY A 150 8.28 -19.05 2.93
C GLY A 150 7.09 -18.49 3.73
N GLY A 151 6.61 -17.29 3.38
CA GLY A 151 5.52 -16.62 4.10
C GLY A 151 5.95 -15.85 5.36
N GLU A 152 7.25 -15.74 5.61
CA GLU A 152 7.78 -14.86 6.66
C GLU A 152 7.53 -13.39 6.29
N ALA A 153 7.14 -12.59 7.28
CA ALA A 153 6.98 -11.15 7.11
C ALA A 153 8.36 -10.49 6.94
N LEU A 154 8.54 -9.75 5.84
CA LEU A 154 9.75 -8.99 5.54
C LEU A 154 9.51 -7.48 5.57
N ASP A 155 8.39 -7.07 6.18
CA ASP A 155 7.92 -5.70 6.24
C ASP A 155 7.53 -5.27 7.65
N LYS A 156 7.30 -3.97 7.80
CA LYS A 156 6.76 -3.40 9.05
C LYS A 156 5.24 -3.48 9.14
N LYS A 157 4.55 -3.62 8.00
CA LYS A 157 3.08 -3.56 7.93
C LYS A 157 2.43 -4.85 8.45
N THR A 158 2.95 -6.02 8.10
CA THR A 158 2.37 -7.29 8.54
C THR A 158 2.41 -7.45 10.06
N PRO A 159 3.55 -7.20 10.76
CA PRO A 159 3.59 -7.24 12.22
C PRO A 159 2.63 -6.22 12.88
N LEU A 160 2.52 -5.02 12.31
CA LEU A 160 1.59 -4.00 12.80
C LEU A 160 0.13 -4.45 12.72
N LEU A 161 -0.30 -4.97 11.56
CA LEU A 161 -1.66 -5.47 11.36
C LEU A 161 -1.99 -6.64 12.31
N ARG A 162 -1.03 -7.55 12.53
CA ARG A 162 -1.16 -8.65 13.50
C ARG A 162 -1.30 -8.15 14.93
N SER A 163 -0.52 -7.13 15.31
CA SER A 163 -0.62 -6.48 16.63
C SER A 163 -1.97 -5.82 16.85
N MET A 164 -2.47 -5.09 15.84
CA MET A 164 -3.79 -4.47 15.89
C MET A 164 -4.93 -5.51 16.05
N ASP A 165 -4.84 -6.64 15.36
CA ASP A 165 -5.82 -7.72 15.52
C ASP A 165 -5.77 -8.37 16.91
N ALA A 166 -4.56 -8.59 17.44
CA ALA A 166 -4.38 -9.10 18.80
C ALA A 166 -4.98 -8.16 19.86
N LEU A 167 -4.74 -6.85 19.74
CA LEU A 167 -5.33 -5.84 20.61
C LEU A 167 -6.85 -5.80 20.49
N ASN A 168 -7.38 -5.85 19.26
CA ASN A 168 -8.82 -5.88 19.00
C ASN A 168 -9.51 -7.05 19.73
N LYS A 169 -8.94 -8.26 19.64
CA LYS A 169 -9.47 -9.46 20.31
C LYS A 169 -9.52 -9.30 21.83
N GLN A 170 -8.43 -8.84 22.45
CA GLN A 170 -8.36 -8.69 23.90
C GLN A 170 -9.24 -7.52 24.40
N ALA A 171 -9.27 -6.41 23.68
CA ALA A 171 -10.12 -5.27 24.03
C ALA A 171 -11.61 -5.65 23.99
N LEU A 172 -12.05 -6.38 22.96
CA LEU A 172 -13.42 -6.89 22.89
C LEU A 172 -13.75 -7.84 24.05
N ARG A 173 -12.83 -8.74 24.44
CA ARG A 173 -13.01 -9.62 25.60
C ARG A 173 -13.28 -8.82 26.87
N ILE A 174 -12.51 -7.77 27.12
CA ILE A 174 -12.71 -6.90 28.30
C ILE A 174 -14.03 -6.14 28.21
N LEU A 175 -14.38 -5.58 27.04
CA LEU A 175 -15.66 -4.91 26.83
C LEU A 175 -16.87 -5.81 27.13
N ARG A 176 -16.76 -7.13 26.88
CA ARG A 176 -17.81 -8.09 27.22
C ARG A 176 -18.03 -8.21 28.73
N LEU A 177 -16.97 -8.10 29.54
CA LEU A 177 -17.07 -8.14 31.00
C LEU A 177 -17.84 -6.94 31.55
N PHE A 178 -17.79 -5.80 30.85
CA PHE A 178 -18.55 -4.58 31.19
C PHE A 178 -19.95 -4.54 30.54
N GLY A 179 -20.47 -5.67 30.03
CA GLY A 179 -21.83 -5.78 29.49
C GLY A 179 -22.01 -5.23 28.07
N ASN A 180 -20.95 -4.74 27.41
CA ASN A 180 -21.06 -4.31 26.01
C ASN A 180 -21.08 -5.54 25.10
N THR A 181 -22.25 -5.88 24.54
CA THR A 181 -22.43 -6.97 23.57
C THR A 181 -22.55 -6.49 22.11
N LYS A 182 -22.62 -5.17 21.89
CA LYS A 182 -22.88 -4.56 20.57
C LYS A 182 -21.61 -4.25 19.78
N ALA A 183 -20.53 -3.84 20.45
CA ALA A 183 -19.27 -3.50 19.78
C ALA A 183 -18.72 -4.71 19.03
N LYS A 184 -18.36 -4.56 17.75
CA LYS A 184 -17.85 -5.66 16.90
C LYS A 184 -16.34 -5.62 16.67
N ARG A 185 -15.74 -4.44 16.80
CA ARG A 185 -14.32 -4.20 16.54
C ARG A 185 -13.85 -3.00 17.36
N VAL A 186 -12.62 -3.07 17.86
CA VAL A 186 -11.89 -1.96 18.47
C VAL A 186 -10.80 -1.55 17.49
N ILE A 187 -10.72 -0.26 17.20
CA ILE A 187 -9.75 0.31 16.26
C ILE A 187 -8.79 1.18 17.06
N THR A 188 -7.49 0.95 16.86
CA THR A 188 -6.43 1.78 17.44
C THR A 188 -6.19 2.99 16.56
N THR A 189 -6.11 4.18 17.18
CA THR A 189 -5.72 5.42 16.52
C THR A 189 -4.29 5.79 16.92
N VAL A 190 -3.58 6.48 16.04
CA VAL A 190 -2.23 6.99 16.29
C VAL A 190 -2.11 8.39 15.70
N GLY A 191 -1.54 9.31 16.48
CA GLY A 191 -1.22 10.69 16.06
C GLY A 191 0.28 10.90 16.17
N PRO A 192 1.07 10.61 15.12
CA PRO A 192 2.50 10.82 15.15
C PRO A 192 2.85 12.31 15.08
N GLU A 193 3.84 12.73 15.85
CA GLU A 193 4.47 14.04 15.75
C GLU A 193 5.84 13.86 15.09
N GLN A 194 6.09 14.59 14.00
CA GLN A 194 7.29 14.43 13.20
C GLN A 194 8.24 15.62 13.39
N GLU A 195 9.40 15.35 13.98
CA GLU A 195 10.50 16.31 14.09
C GLU A 195 11.52 16.11 12.96
N TYR A 196 12.16 17.20 12.52
CA TYR A 196 13.24 17.20 11.54
C TYR A 196 14.06 18.49 11.61
N PHE A 197 15.29 18.43 11.12
CA PHE A 197 16.16 19.61 10.93
C PHE A 197 16.19 20.01 9.46
N LEU A 198 16.36 21.31 9.20
CA LEU A 198 16.60 21.84 7.86
C LEU A 198 17.98 22.50 7.82
N ILE A 199 18.76 22.14 6.81
CA ILE A 199 20.08 22.71 6.55
C ILE A 199 20.06 23.18 5.10
N ASP A 200 20.61 24.37 4.83
CA ASP A 200 20.79 24.84 3.46
C ASP A 200 21.57 23.81 2.63
N LYS A 201 21.08 23.54 1.41
CA LYS A 201 21.64 22.50 0.54
C LYS A 201 23.13 22.71 0.26
N SER A 202 23.55 23.95 0.02
CA SER A 202 24.95 24.26 -0.30
C SER A 202 25.88 24.08 0.91
N MET A 203 25.35 24.19 2.14
CA MET A 203 26.09 23.93 3.37
C MET A 203 26.12 22.44 3.71
N TYR A 204 25.02 21.72 3.47
CA TYR A 204 24.94 20.27 3.62
C TYR A 204 25.96 19.55 2.72
N GLU A 205 26.07 19.95 1.45
CA GLU A 205 27.00 19.34 0.48
C GLU A 205 28.48 19.52 0.87
N LYS A 206 28.82 20.56 1.65
CA LYS A 206 30.18 20.79 2.16
C LYS A 206 30.53 19.88 3.36
N ARG A 207 29.55 19.19 3.94
CA ARG A 207 29.69 18.37 5.16
C ARG A 207 29.55 16.89 4.82
N LYS A 208 30.68 16.25 4.49
CA LYS A 208 30.73 14.81 4.15
C LYS A 208 30.19 13.90 5.26
N ASP A 209 30.39 14.30 6.51
CA ASP A 209 29.83 13.66 7.69
C ASP A 209 28.29 13.60 7.63
N LEU A 210 27.64 14.74 7.38
CA LEU A 210 26.19 14.81 7.20
C LEU A 210 25.73 14.01 5.97
N VAL A 211 26.43 14.14 4.84
CA VAL A 211 26.07 13.45 3.58
C VAL A 211 26.08 11.94 3.73
N TYR A 212 27.09 11.37 4.40
CA TYR A 212 27.24 9.92 4.50
C TYR A 212 26.55 9.31 5.71
N THR A 213 26.41 10.06 6.81
CA THR A 213 25.92 9.49 8.06
C THR A 213 24.56 10.04 8.51
N GLY A 214 24.08 11.13 7.89
CA GLY A 214 22.84 11.81 8.28
C GLY A 214 22.94 12.56 9.62
N ARG A 215 24.14 12.62 10.22
CA ARG A 215 24.43 13.30 11.49
C ARG A 215 25.87 13.84 11.49
N THR A 216 26.20 14.67 12.48
CA THR A 216 27.57 15.18 12.71
C THR A 216 28.25 14.38 13.82
#